data_AF-A0A182WHN2-F1
#
_entry.id   AF-A0A182WHN2-F1
#
_cell.length_a   1.000
_cell.length_b   1.000
_cell.length_c   1.000
_cell.angle_alpha   90.00
_cell.angle_beta   90.00
_cell.angle_gamma   90.00
#
_symmetry.space_group_name_H-M   'P 1'
#
loop_
_entity.id
_entity.type
_entity.pdbx_description
1 polymer ?
#
loop_
_entity_poly.entity_id
_entity_poly.type
_entity_poly.pdbx_seq_one_letter_code
_entity_poly.pdbx_strand_id
1 'polypeptide(L)'
;NVTLPDVLSLNISIDGLPLHKSGPATFWPILINIYEMPQVAPMVVAIFCGVSKPPRLEDYLRPLITELNELSDESIVINNIHHMVKVRAVIADAPARAFIKGVAYFNGVHGCLKCTCEGVFSAEARTVIF
;
A
#
# COMPACT_ATOMS: atom_id res chain seq x y z
N ASN A 1 -30.51 -3.36 -0.85
CA ASN A 1 -29.81 -4.66 -0.79
C ASN A 1 -28.64 -4.62 -1.73
N VAL A 2 -27.42 -4.58 -1.20
CA VAL A 2 -26.21 -4.64 -2.03
C VAL A 2 -25.86 -6.12 -2.18
N THR A 3 -25.90 -6.64 -3.41
CA THR A 3 -25.42 -7.98 -3.73
C THR A 3 -23.90 -7.98 -3.77
N LEU A 4 -23.28 -8.94 -3.10
CA LEU A 4 -21.82 -9.12 -3.13
C LEU A 4 -21.41 -9.83 -4.44
N PRO A 5 -20.35 -9.36 -5.11
CA PRO A 5 -19.82 -10.00 -6.32
C PRO A 5 -19.06 -11.27 -6.00
N ASP A 6 -19.00 -12.23 -6.93
CA ASP A 6 -18.26 -13.49 -6.76
C ASP A 6 -16.74 -13.29 -6.59
N VAL A 7 -16.22 -12.17 -7.09
CA VAL A 7 -14.81 -11.77 -6.94
C VAL A 7 -14.74 -10.42 -6.23
N LEU A 8 -13.92 -10.36 -5.19
CA LEU A 8 -13.60 -9.15 -4.42
C LEU A 8 -12.16 -8.74 -4.72
N SER A 9 -12.00 -7.79 -5.64
CA SER A 9 -10.68 -7.28 -6.05
C SER A 9 -10.28 -6.09 -5.17
N LEU A 10 -9.28 -6.31 -4.31
CA LEU A 10 -8.80 -5.33 -3.35
C LEU A 10 -7.82 -4.35 -4.01
N ASN A 11 -8.08 -3.05 -3.90
CA ASN A 11 -7.00 -2.08 -4.01
C ASN A 11 -6.54 -1.70 -2.60
N ILE A 12 -5.24 -1.82 -2.35
CA ILE A 12 -4.61 -1.55 -1.07
C ILE A 12 -3.90 -0.20 -1.18
N SER A 13 -4.18 0.73 -0.28
CA SER A 13 -3.50 2.02 -0.21
C SER A 13 -2.68 2.12 1.06
N ILE A 14 -1.42 2.53 0.94
CA ILE A 14 -0.51 2.72 2.08
C ILE A 14 0.24 4.03 1.86
N ASP A 15 0.15 4.93 2.83
CA ASP A 15 0.81 6.24 2.78
C ASP A 15 1.14 6.75 4.19
N GLY A 16 2.05 7.72 4.29
CA GLY A 16 2.38 8.43 5.53
C GLY A 16 1.63 9.75 5.63
N LEU A 17 0.85 9.93 6.69
CA LEU A 17 0.05 11.13 6.93
C LEU A 17 0.51 11.82 8.22
N PRO A 18 0.80 13.14 8.22
CA PRO A 18 1.10 13.86 9.45
C PRO A 18 -0.14 13.93 10.35
N LEU A 19 0.01 13.64 11.64
CA LEU A 19 -1.12 13.65 12.58
C LEU A 19 -1.50 15.08 12.99
N HIS A 20 -0.52 15.97 13.06
CA HIS A 20 -0.68 17.38 13.41
C HIS A 20 0.19 18.26 12.52
N LYS A 21 -0.14 19.55 12.45
CA LYS A 21 0.66 20.53 11.70
C LYS A 21 2.04 20.78 12.33
N SER A 22 2.17 20.54 13.63
CA SER A 22 3.36 20.83 14.42
C SER A 22 3.77 19.62 15.28
N GLY A 23 4.86 18.96 14.90
CA GLY A 23 5.48 17.84 15.61
C GLY A 23 5.68 16.62 14.72
N PRO A 24 6.34 15.56 15.20
CA PRO A 24 6.82 14.47 14.35
C PRO A 24 5.83 13.30 14.17
N ALA A 25 4.71 13.27 14.89
CA ALA A 25 3.80 12.13 14.82
C ALA A 25 3.17 11.96 13.42
N THR A 26 3.19 10.72 12.93
CA THR A 26 2.66 10.31 11.63
C THR A 26 1.82 9.05 11.78
N PHE A 27 0.79 8.95 10.96
CA PHE A 27 0.04 7.74 10.72
C PHE A 27 0.48 7.08 9.43
N TRP A 28 0.59 5.76 9.46
CA TRP A 28 0.79 4.92 8.29
C TRP A 28 -0.37 3.93 8.22
N PRO A 29 -1.53 4.34 7.69
CA PRO A 29 -2.66 3.44 7.51
C PRO A 29 -2.44 2.47 6.35
N ILE A 30 -2.98 1.27 6.51
CA ILE A 30 -3.28 0.34 5.44
C ILE A 30 -4.78 0.44 5.19
N LEU A 31 -5.15 0.97 4.02
CA LEU A 31 -6.54 1.12 3.61
C LEU A 31 -6.85 0.14 2.49
N ILE A 32 -8.09 -0.33 2.42
CA ILE A 32 -8.57 -1.14 1.30
C ILE A 32 -9.86 -0.57 0.73
N ASN A 33 -10.05 -0.72 -0.57
CA ASN A 33 -11.38 -0.68 -1.17
C ASN A 33 -11.60 -1.88 -2.08
N ILE A 34 -12.87 -2.18 -2.35
CA ILE A 34 -13.27 -3.28 -3.23
C ILE A 34 -13.61 -2.65 -4.58
N TYR A 35 -12.87 -3.02 -5.62
CA TYR A 35 -13.01 -2.43 -6.96
C TYR A 35 -14.42 -2.60 -7.53
N GLU A 36 -15.05 -3.74 -7.29
CA GLU A 36 -16.41 -4.06 -7.73
C GLU A 36 -17.49 -3.30 -6.92
N MET A 37 -17.13 -2.63 -5.82
CA MET A 37 -18.05 -1.93 -4.94
C MET A 37 -17.58 -0.49 -4.65
N PRO A 38 -17.48 0.38 -5.67
CA PRO A 38 -16.94 1.74 -5.51
C PRO A 38 -17.77 2.65 -4.60
N GLN A 39 -19.04 2.30 -4.35
CA GLN A 39 -19.91 2.98 -3.40
C GLN A 39 -19.53 2.73 -1.93
N VAL A 40 -18.76 1.68 -1.65
CA VAL A 40 -18.24 1.40 -0.30
C VAL A 40 -16.99 2.24 -0.10
N ALA A 41 -17.01 3.10 0.93
CA ALA A 41 -15.86 3.93 1.26
C ALA A 41 -14.64 3.06 1.62
N PRO A 42 -13.41 3.54 1.38
CA PRO A 42 -12.20 2.84 1.81
C PRO A 42 -12.26 2.50 3.30
N MET A 43 -11.89 1.26 3.62
CA MET A 43 -11.88 0.72 4.98
C MET A 43 -10.47 0.71 5.53
N VAL A 44 -10.32 0.99 6.82
CA VAL A 44 -9.06 0.87 7.53
C VAL A 44 -8.83 -0.58 7.91
N VAL A 45 -7.72 -1.16 7.48
CA VAL A 45 -7.28 -2.50 7.90
C VAL A 45 -6.38 -2.40 9.12
N ALA A 46 -5.39 -1.50 9.07
CA ALA A 46 -4.44 -1.29 10.15
C ALA A 46 -3.96 0.16 10.17
N ILE A 47 -3.48 0.62 11.33
CA ILE A 47 -2.83 1.92 11.49
C ILE A 47 -1.57 1.72 12.32
N PHE A 48 -0.43 2.12 11.77
CA PHE A 48 0.75 2.40 12.57
C PHE A 48 0.76 3.87 12.99
N CYS A 49 1.09 4.16 14.25
CA CYS A 49 1.27 5.50 14.78
C CYS A 49 2.66 5.62 15.42
N GLY A 50 3.43 6.61 14.99
CA GLY A 50 4.76 6.86 15.55
C GLY A 50 5.33 8.19 15.10
N VAL A 51 6.52 8.53 15.58
CA VAL A 51 7.23 9.78 15.22
C VAL A 51 7.89 9.76 13.84
N SER A 52 7.74 8.65 13.11
CA SER A 52 8.29 8.41 11.78
C SER A 52 7.54 7.26 11.11
N LYS A 53 7.96 6.83 9.92
CA LYS A 53 7.47 5.61 9.28
C LYS A 53 7.74 4.35 10.14
N PRO A 54 6.98 3.25 9.93
CA PRO A 54 7.22 2.01 10.66
C PRO A 54 8.69 1.60 10.61
N PRO A 55 9.35 1.34 11.76
CA PRO A 55 10.79 1.12 11.81
C PRO A 55 11.19 -0.21 11.16
N ARG A 56 10.28 -1.18 11.18
CA ARG A 56 10.46 -2.50 10.57
C ARG A 56 9.32 -2.74 9.61
N LEU A 57 9.67 -2.77 8.32
CA LEU A 57 8.70 -3.00 7.25
C LEU A 57 8.05 -4.39 7.37
N GLU A 58 8.86 -5.38 7.75
CA GLU A 58 8.43 -6.76 7.97
C GLU A 58 7.29 -6.84 9.01
N ASP A 59 7.51 -6.32 10.22
CA ASP A 59 6.52 -6.33 11.29
C ASP A 59 5.24 -5.56 10.89
N TYR A 60 5.39 -4.53 10.05
CA TYR A 60 4.28 -3.71 9.56
C TYR A 60 3.42 -4.42 8.50
N LEU A 61 4.04 -5.14 7.55
CA LEU A 61 3.33 -5.77 6.42
C LEU A 61 2.98 -7.24 6.66
N ARG A 62 3.73 -7.96 7.52
CA ARG A 62 3.57 -9.41 7.71
C ARG A 62 2.12 -9.80 8.03
N PRO A 63 1.39 -9.14 8.95
CA PRO A 63 0.00 -9.51 9.24
C PRO A 63 -0.90 -9.42 8.01
N LEU A 64 -0.81 -8.32 7.24
CA LEU A 64 -1.58 -8.13 6.00
C LEU A 64 -1.26 -9.23 4.98
N ILE A 65 0.02 -9.53 4.76
CA ILE A 65 0.43 -10.51 3.74
C ILE A 65 0.01 -11.92 4.13
N THR A 66 0.06 -12.28 5.42
CA THR A 66 -0.43 -13.58 5.90
C THR A 66 -1.92 -13.74 5.59
N GLU A 67 -2.76 -12.78 5.98
CA GLU A 67 -4.20 -12.83 5.72
C GLU A 67 -4.53 -12.81 4.23
N LEU A 68 -3.81 -12.01 3.41
CA LEU A 68 -4.03 -11.99 1.97
C LEU A 68 -3.67 -13.30 1.28
N ASN A 69 -2.64 -14.01 1.75
CA ASN A 69 -2.30 -15.32 1.20
C ASN A 69 -3.38 -16.36 1.55
N GLU A 70 -3.85 -16.37 2.81
CA GLU A 70 -4.96 -17.22 3.24
C GLU A 70 -6.23 -16.97 2.41
N LEU A 71 -6.59 -15.70 2.21
CA LEU A 71 -7.74 -15.29 1.40
C LEU A 71 -7.57 -15.47 -0.12
N SER A 72 -6.33 -15.61 -0.60
CA SER A 72 -6.06 -15.87 -2.01
C SER A 72 -6.11 -17.37 -2.33
N ASP A 73 -5.72 -18.21 -1.38
CA ASP A 73 -5.75 -19.67 -1.50
C ASP A 73 -7.17 -20.21 -1.21
N GLU A 74 -7.91 -19.56 -0.31
CA GLU A 74 -9.27 -19.91 0.08
C GLU A 74 -10.27 -18.81 -0.30
N SER A 75 -11.47 -19.18 -0.74
CA SER A 75 -12.56 -18.21 -0.88
C SER A 75 -13.10 -17.81 0.50
N ILE A 76 -13.48 -16.55 0.69
CA ILE A 76 -14.24 -16.14 1.87
C ILE A 76 -15.72 -16.52 1.71
N VAL A 77 -16.33 -17.06 2.77
CA VAL A 77 -17.75 -17.41 2.77
C VAL A 77 -18.56 -16.29 3.45
N ILE A 78 -19.42 -15.62 2.68
CA ILE A 78 -20.32 -14.59 3.18
C ILE A 78 -21.75 -14.96 2.78
N ASN A 79 -22.67 -15.04 3.74
CA ASN A 79 -24.05 -15.47 3.50
C ASN A 79 -24.16 -16.82 2.74
N ASN A 80 -23.29 -17.78 3.09
CA ASN A 80 -23.16 -19.10 2.44
C ASN A 80 -22.76 -19.05 0.96
N ILE A 81 -22.26 -17.91 0.46
CA ILE A 81 -21.72 -17.76 -0.89
C ILE A 81 -20.20 -17.63 -0.79
N HIS A 82 -19.50 -18.35 -1.66
CA HIS A 82 -18.05 -18.28 -1.77
C HIS A 82 -17.65 -17.09 -2.63
N HIS A 83 -16.78 -16.23 -2.10
CA HIS A 83 -16.23 -15.07 -2.79
C HIS A 83 -14.72 -15.20 -2.90
N MET A 84 -14.18 -15.06 -4.11
CA MET A 84 -12.74 -15.10 -4.36
C MET A 84 -12.13 -13.74 -4.07
N VAL A 85 -11.11 -13.67 -3.21
CA VAL A 85 -10.40 -12.42 -2.91
C VAL A 85 -9.14 -12.34 -3.74
N LYS A 86 -8.86 -11.18 -4.34
CA LYS A 86 -7.64 -10.94 -5.11
C LYS A 86 -7.06 -9.57 -4.82
N VAL A 87 -5.74 -9.46 -4.77
CA VAL A 87 -5.08 -8.15 -4.78
C VAL A 87 -5.02 -7.64 -6.22
N ARG A 88 -5.70 -6.53 -6.49
CA ARG A 88 -5.73 -5.87 -7.80
C ARG A 88 -4.62 -4.84 -7.95
N ALA A 89 -4.42 -4.01 -6.93
CA ALA A 89 -3.43 -2.95 -6.97
C ALA A 89 -2.93 -2.59 -5.57
N VAL A 90 -1.67 -2.17 -5.50
CA VAL A 90 -1.10 -1.46 -4.34
C VAL A 90 -0.85 -0.02 -4.77
N ILE A 91 -1.49 0.92 -4.09
CA ILE A 91 -1.51 2.35 -4.39
C ILE A 91 -0.67 3.06 -3.32
N ALA A 92 0.36 3.75 -3.77
CA ALA A 92 1.27 4.51 -2.94
C ALA A 92 1.95 5.59 -3.79
N ASP A 93 2.25 6.73 -3.19
CA ASP A 93 3.11 7.75 -3.80
C ASP A 93 4.55 7.21 -3.96
N ALA A 94 5.44 7.97 -4.60
CA ALA A 94 6.81 7.49 -4.84
C ALA A 94 7.61 7.21 -3.54
N PRO A 95 7.59 8.09 -2.51
CA PRO A 95 8.17 7.81 -1.19
C PRO A 95 7.66 6.52 -0.53
N ALA A 96 6.34 6.38 -0.37
CA ALA A 96 5.73 5.24 0.31
C ALA A 96 5.97 3.95 -0.48
N ARG A 97 5.91 4.01 -1.82
CA ARG A 97 6.20 2.85 -2.68
C ARG A 97 7.64 2.36 -2.54
N ALA A 98 8.62 3.25 -2.47
CA ALA A 98 10.01 2.86 -2.22
C ALA A 98 10.16 2.18 -0.85
N PHE A 99 9.50 2.72 0.18
CA PHE A 99 9.47 2.12 1.51
C PHE A 99 8.83 0.73 1.52
N ILE A 100 7.63 0.56 0.94
CA ILE A 100 6.90 -0.71 0.91
C ILE A 100 7.66 -1.78 0.11
N LYS A 101 8.41 -1.38 -0.93
CA LYS A 101 9.26 -2.29 -1.71
C LYS A 101 10.60 -2.61 -1.04
N GLY A 102 11.00 -1.86 0.00
CA GLY A 102 12.32 -1.99 0.61
C GLY A 102 13.48 -1.62 -0.33
N VAL A 103 13.27 -0.66 -1.23
CA VAL A 103 14.26 -0.24 -2.25
C VAL A 103 14.74 1.19 -2.04
N ALA A 104 15.76 1.58 -2.80
CA ALA A 104 16.28 2.95 -2.81
C ALA A 104 15.17 3.96 -3.15
N TYR A 105 15.29 5.14 -2.56
CA TYR A 105 14.37 6.24 -2.80
C TYR A 105 14.41 6.67 -4.27
N PHE A 106 13.28 7.14 -4.81
CA PHE A 106 13.15 7.48 -6.22
C PHE A 106 14.11 8.58 -6.70
N ASN A 107 14.64 9.41 -5.79
CA ASN A 107 15.67 10.42 -6.06
C ASN A 107 17.12 9.93 -5.82
N GLY A 108 17.33 8.64 -5.57
CA GLY A 108 18.67 8.06 -5.43
C GLY A 108 19.27 7.67 -6.78
N VAL A 109 20.59 7.51 -6.86
CA VAL A 109 21.27 7.02 -8.07
C VAL A 109 20.73 5.66 -8.53
N HIS A 110 20.36 4.77 -7.59
CA HIS A 110 19.69 3.50 -7.91
C HIS A 110 18.17 3.55 -7.64
N GLY A 111 17.56 4.73 -7.79
CA GLY A 111 16.15 4.98 -7.47
C GLY A 111 15.15 4.47 -8.50
N CYS A 112 15.60 3.92 -9.63
CA CYS A 112 14.71 3.39 -10.64
C CYS A 112 13.92 2.19 -10.08
N LEU A 113 12.62 2.35 -9.90
CA LEU A 113 11.76 1.30 -9.35
C LEU A 113 11.41 0.19 -10.37
N LYS A 114 11.84 0.34 -11.63
CA LYS A 114 11.51 -0.56 -12.75
C LYS A 114 12.68 -1.40 -13.23
N CYS A 115 13.91 -0.91 -13.15
CA CYS A 115 15.10 -1.61 -13.62
C CYS A 115 16.33 -1.21 -12.79
N THR A 116 17.51 -1.71 -13.15
CA THR A 116 18.77 -1.50 -12.42
C THR A 116 19.64 -0.38 -12.99
N CYS A 117 19.08 0.51 -13.82
CA CYS A 117 19.85 1.64 -14.36
C CYS A 117 20.25 2.62 -13.25
N GLU A 118 21.34 3.34 -13.51
CA GLU A 118 21.79 4.42 -12.65
C GLU A 118 21.22 5.75 -13.17
N GLY A 119 20.61 6.50 -12.27
CA GLY A 119 20.07 7.81 -12.55
C GLY A 119 21.12 8.90 -12.41
N VAL A 120 20.96 9.96 -13.19
CA VAL A 120 21.82 11.14 -13.18
C VAL A 120 21.06 12.31 -12.59
N PHE A 121 21.72 13.11 -11.75
CA PHE A 121 21.10 14.33 -11.22
C PHE A 121 20.94 15.38 -12.32
N SER A 122 19.70 15.80 -12.58
CA SER A 122 19.40 16.94 -13.44
C SER A 122 19.30 18.20 -12.62
N ALA A 123 20.20 19.17 -12.87
CA ALA A 123 20.17 20.48 -12.22
C ALA A 123 18.91 21.29 -12.60
N GLU A 124 18.40 21.10 -13.81
CA GLU A 124 17.20 21.77 -14.33
C GLU A 124 15.94 21.27 -13.61
N ALA A 125 15.74 19.96 -13.57
CA ALA A 125 14.58 19.35 -12.93
C ALA A 125 14.73 19.21 -11.39
N ARG A 126 15.93 19.51 -10.86
CA ARG A 126 16.30 19.37 -9.45
C ARG A 126 15.97 17.98 -8.88
N THR A 127 16.13 16.96 -9.70
CA THR A 127 15.82 15.57 -9.36
C THR A 127 16.73 14.60 -10.11
N VAL A 128 16.73 13.34 -9.70
CA VAL A 128 17.39 12.27 -10.45
C VAL A 128 16.49 11.82 -11.60
N ILE A 129 17.07 11.73 -12.80
CA ILE A 129 16.42 11.24 -14.01
C ILE A 129 17.06 9.90 -14.42
N PHE A 130 16.24 9.03 -14.99
CA PHE A 130 16.60 7.68 -15.45
C PHE A 130 16.21 7.51 -16.91
#